data_AF-A0A848ZED9-F1
#
_entry.id   AF-A0A848ZED9-F1
#
_cell.length_a   1.000
_cell.length_b   1.000
_cell.length_c   1.000
_cell.angle_alpha   90.00
_cell.angle_beta   90.00
_cell.angle_gamma   90.00
#
_symmetry.space_group_name_H-M   'P 1'
#
loop_
_entity.id
_entity.type
_entity.pdbx_description
1 polymer ?
#
loop_
_entity_poly.entity_id
_entity_poly.type
_entity_poly.pdbx_seq_one_letter_code
_entity_poly.pdbx_strand_id
1 'polypeptide(L)'
;DQPLDLTELPYIVIIVDEMADLMLVAGKDIEAAIQRLAQMARAAGVHLIMATQRPSVDVITGTIKANFPTRISFQVTSKIDSRTILGEMGAEQLLGQGDMLYMVGGGRITRVHGPFVSDEEVEKVVNHLKAQGDPLYDETVLEEEAGGEIGALGGGNGGDELYDQAVALVARERKASTSFIPRHLQIGYNRAARIIEQMEQDGVVGGANHVGKREVLITSAD
;
A
#
# COMPACT_ATOMS: atom_id res chain seq x y z
N ASP A 1 25.47 18.24 -26.62
CA ASP A 1 24.52 17.18 -27.01
C ASP A 1 24.72 15.97 -26.12
N GLN A 2 23.84 15.78 -25.13
CA GLN A 2 23.77 14.50 -24.42
C GLN A 2 23.05 13.51 -25.34
N PRO A 3 23.57 12.28 -25.51
CA PRO A 3 22.88 11.26 -26.28
C PRO A 3 21.52 10.99 -25.63
N LEU A 4 20.46 11.00 -26.44
CA LEU A 4 19.12 10.63 -25.99
C LEU A 4 19.13 9.15 -25.64
N ASP A 5 18.74 8.80 -24.42
CA ASP A 5 18.46 7.43 -24.04
C ASP A 5 17.19 6.98 -24.76
N LEU A 6 17.32 5.97 -25.63
CA LEU A 6 16.24 5.44 -26.46
C LEU A 6 15.63 4.16 -25.87
N THR A 7 15.94 3.85 -24.61
CA THR A 7 15.37 2.70 -23.93
C THR A 7 13.87 2.88 -23.78
N GLU A 8 13.09 1.88 -24.22
CA GLU A 8 11.64 1.90 -24.07
C GLU A 8 11.25 1.86 -22.60
N LEU A 9 10.36 2.77 -22.21
CA LEU A 9 9.82 2.79 -20.85
C LEU A 9 8.70 1.75 -20.71
N PRO A 10 8.71 0.92 -19.65
CA PRO A 10 7.63 -0.02 -19.40
C PRO A 10 6.36 0.70 -18.92
N TYR A 11 5.22 0.04 -19.09
CA TYR A 11 4.01 0.44 -18.35
C TYR A 11 4.19 0.14 -16.86
N ILE A 12 3.74 1.06 -16.02
CA ILE A 12 3.76 0.90 -14.56
C ILE A 12 2.33 0.63 -14.09
N VAL A 13 2.11 -0.50 -13.43
CA VAL A 13 0.81 -0.85 -12.84
C VAL A 13 0.95 -0.89 -11.32
N ILE A 14 0.24 0.02 -10.66
CA ILE A 14 0.22 0.13 -9.20
C ILE A 14 -1.06 -0.54 -8.70
N ILE A 15 -0.92 -1.53 -7.82
CA ILE A 15 -2.03 -2.33 -7.29
C ILE A 15 -2.12 -2.10 -5.78
N VAL A 16 -3.29 -1.67 -5.32
CA VAL A 16 -3.61 -1.50 -3.89
C VAL A 16 -4.75 -2.46 -3.56
N ASP A 17 -4.46 -3.51 -2.78
CA ASP A 17 -5.44 -4.56 -2.47
C ASP A 17 -6.53 -4.10 -1.48
N GLU A 18 -6.18 -3.24 -0.53
CA GLU A 18 -7.12 -2.68 0.45
C GLU A 18 -6.86 -1.19 0.68
N MET A 19 -7.50 -0.34 -0.13
CA MET A 19 -7.32 1.11 -0.02
C MET A 19 -7.88 1.69 1.29
N ALA A 20 -8.81 1.00 1.97
CA ALA A 20 -9.38 1.51 3.22
C ALA A 20 -8.34 1.63 4.33
N ASP A 21 -7.34 0.74 4.38
CA ASP A 21 -6.27 0.81 5.37
C ASP A 21 -5.38 2.04 5.17
N LEU A 22 -5.12 2.41 3.91
CA LEU A 22 -4.41 3.64 3.58
C LEU A 22 -5.22 4.89 3.96
N MET A 23 -6.54 4.87 3.70
CA MET A 23 -7.42 6.00 4.01
C MET A 23 -7.56 6.25 5.52
N LEU A 24 -7.52 5.20 6.34
CA LEU A 24 -7.60 5.34 7.80
C LEU A 24 -6.34 5.95 8.43
N VAL A 25 -5.17 5.73 7.84
CA VAL A 25 -3.89 6.18 8.40
C VAL A 25 -3.51 7.56 7.87
N ALA A 26 -3.74 7.83 6.57
CA ALA A 26 -3.27 9.03 5.89
C ALA A 26 -4.22 9.51 4.78
N GLY A 27 -5.54 9.47 5.00
CA GLY A 27 -6.54 9.66 3.95
C GLY A 27 -6.39 10.92 3.10
N LYS A 28 -6.04 12.08 3.68
CA LYS A 28 -5.86 13.32 2.89
C LYS A 28 -4.67 13.26 1.93
N ASP A 29 -3.54 12.73 2.38
CA ASP A 29 -2.32 12.67 1.58
C ASP A 29 -2.45 11.62 0.48
N ILE A 30 -3.04 10.47 0.81
CA ILE A 30 -3.35 9.39 -0.13
C ILE A 30 -4.34 9.86 -1.19
N GLU A 31 -5.41 10.54 -0.81
CA GLU A 31 -6.40 11.07 -1.76
C GLU A 31 -5.77 12.10 -2.72
N ALA A 32 -4.91 12.98 -2.21
CA ALA A 32 -4.18 13.95 -3.02
C ALA A 32 -3.20 13.28 -3.99
N ALA A 33 -2.48 12.25 -3.56
CA ALA A 33 -1.56 11.48 -4.40
C ALA A 33 -2.31 10.72 -5.50
N ILE A 34 -3.39 10.01 -5.13
CA ILE A 34 -4.25 9.29 -6.06
C ILE A 34 -4.86 10.23 -7.09
N GLN A 35 -5.33 11.41 -6.66
CA GLN A 35 -5.88 12.41 -7.57
C GLN A 35 -4.84 12.87 -8.59
N ARG A 36 -3.62 13.22 -8.16
CA ARG A 36 -2.55 13.65 -9.08
C ARG A 36 -2.19 12.55 -10.07
N LEU A 37 -2.01 11.32 -9.58
CA LEU A 37 -1.72 10.17 -10.42
C LEU A 37 -2.83 9.94 -11.43
N ALA A 38 -4.08 9.76 -10.99
CA ALA A 38 -5.17 9.44 -11.89
C ALA A 38 -5.44 10.51 -12.97
N GLN A 39 -5.11 11.78 -12.71
CA GLN A 39 -5.25 12.87 -13.69
C GLN A 39 -4.13 12.90 -14.75
N MET A 40 -2.90 12.59 -14.37
CA MET A 40 -1.72 12.78 -15.23
C MET A 40 -1.17 11.46 -15.81
N ALA A 41 -1.43 10.33 -15.16
CA ALA A 41 -0.81 9.04 -15.39
C ALA A 41 -1.12 8.41 -16.76
N ARG A 42 -2.30 8.68 -17.33
CA ARG A 42 -2.78 7.98 -18.55
C ARG A 42 -1.82 8.13 -19.74
N ALA A 43 -1.33 9.33 -19.98
CA ALA A 43 -0.40 9.58 -21.10
C ALA A 43 1.04 9.12 -20.78
N ALA A 44 1.37 8.99 -19.49
CA ALA A 44 2.65 8.52 -18.99
C ALA A 44 2.76 6.98 -18.91
N GLY A 45 1.70 6.25 -19.25
CA GLY A 45 1.70 4.77 -19.16
C GLY A 45 1.65 4.25 -17.72
N VAL A 46 1.15 5.05 -16.78
CA VAL A 46 0.96 4.63 -15.38
C VAL A 46 -0.52 4.29 -15.15
N HIS A 47 -0.78 3.14 -14.54
CA HIS A 47 -2.12 2.61 -14.32
C HIS A 47 -2.33 2.25 -12.85
N LEU A 48 -3.48 2.62 -12.29
CA LEU A 48 -3.83 2.34 -10.90
C LEU A 48 -4.97 1.33 -10.84
N ILE A 49 -4.80 0.30 -10.02
CA ILE A 49 -5.84 -0.66 -9.62
C ILE A 49 -6.00 -0.54 -8.11
N MET A 50 -7.21 -0.22 -7.66
CA MET A 50 -7.53 -0.13 -6.24
C MET A 50 -8.68 -1.07 -5.93
N ALA A 51 -8.49 -1.90 -4.91
CA ALA A 51 -9.47 -2.79 -4.35
C ALA A 51 -9.75 -2.41 -2.89
N THR A 52 -10.94 -2.77 -2.43
CA THR A 52 -11.35 -2.63 -1.03
C THR A 52 -12.51 -3.56 -0.74
N GLN A 53 -12.56 -4.08 0.49
CA GLN A 53 -13.72 -4.81 1.01
C GLN A 53 -14.67 -3.88 1.80
N ARG A 54 -14.33 -2.60 1.96
CA ARG A 54 -15.08 -1.60 2.72
C ARG A 54 -15.65 -0.52 1.79
N PRO A 55 -16.76 -0.78 1.08
CA PRO A 55 -17.36 0.15 0.13
C PRO A 55 -18.17 1.28 0.80
N SER A 56 -17.53 2.03 1.70
CA SER A 56 -18.12 3.19 2.38
C SER A 56 -17.79 4.50 1.66
N VAL A 57 -18.57 5.55 1.95
CA VAL A 57 -18.37 6.89 1.37
C VAL A 57 -17.04 7.51 1.84
N ASP A 58 -16.57 7.11 3.03
CA ASP A 58 -15.30 7.59 3.60
C ASP A 58 -14.09 6.98 2.89
N VAL A 59 -14.23 5.78 2.31
CA VAL A 59 -13.17 5.12 1.53
C VAL A 59 -13.28 5.49 0.06
N ILE A 60 -14.49 5.40 -0.51
CA ILE A 60 -14.77 5.69 -1.92
C ILE A 60 -15.36 7.11 -2.01
N THR A 61 -14.50 8.09 -1.76
CA THR A 61 -14.86 9.50 -1.73
C THR A 61 -15.33 10.02 -3.10
N GLY A 62 -15.88 11.23 -3.13
CA GLY A 62 -16.22 11.92 -4.38
C GLY A 62 -15.02 12.08 -5.30
N THR A 63 -13.85 12.40 -4.75
CA THR A 63 -12.60 12.58 -5.52
C THR A 63 -12.16 11.28 -6.15
N ILE A 64 -12.20 10.17 -5.41
CA ILE A 64 -11.90 8.84 -5.95
C ILE A 64 -12.86 8.52 -7.10
N LYS A 65 -14.17 8.70 -6.91
CA LYS A 65 -15.15 8.46 -7.99
C LYS A 65 -14.89 9.34 -9.21
N ALA A 66 -14.55 10.60 -9.04
CA ALA A 66 -14.30 11.52 -10.14
C ALA A 66 -13.09 11.12 -11.00
N ASN A 67 -12.07 10.49 -10.41
CA ASN A 67 -10.84 10.14 -11.11
C ASN A 67 -10.77 8.67 -11.57
N PHE A 68 -11.67 7.80 -11.10
CA PHE A 68 -11.76 6.39 -11.49
C PHE A 68 -13.06 6.12 -12.26
N PRO A 69 -13.06 6.32 -13.59
CA PRO A 69 -14.25 6.14 -14.42
C PRO A 69 -14.61 4.66 -14.62
N THR A 70 -13.64 3.76 -14.55
CA THR A 70 -13.84 2.31 -14.69
C THR A 70 -13.98 1.69 -13.31
N ARG A 71 -15.06 0.93 -13.10
CA ARG A 71 -15.38 0.32 -11.81
C ARG A 71 -15.86 -1.10 -11.98
N ILE A 72 -15.47 -1.94 -11.03
CA ILE A 72 -15.92 -3.31 -10.89
C ILE A 72 -16.47 -3.44 -9.47
N SER A 73 -17.66 -4.03 -9.34
CA SER A 73 -18.22 -4.44 -8.06
C SER A 73 -18.51 -5.93 -8.10
N PHE A 74 -17.93 -6.66 -7.16
CA PHE A 74 -18.42 -7.99 -6.79
C PHE A 74 -19.66 -7.85 -5.90
N GLN A 75 -20.16 -8.99 -5.42
CA GLN A 75 -21.29 -9.02 -4.49
C GLN A 75 -21.00 -8.16 -3.26
N VAL A 76 -21.96 -7.29 -2.94
CA VAL A 76 -21.96 -6.46 -1.74
C VAL A 76 -23.20 -6.72 -0.91
N THR A 77 -23.18 -6.34 0.36
CA THR A 77 -24.25 -6.66 1.31
C THR A 77 -25.50 -5.80 1.10
N SER A 78 -25.33 -4.54 0.65
CA SER A 78 -26.43 -3.58 0.62
C SER A 78 -26.52 -2.77 -0.68
N LYS A 79 -27.74 -2.28 -0.93
CA LYS A 79 -28.04 -1.28 -1.96
C LYS A 79 -27.24 0.01 -1.80
N ILE A 80 -26.84 0.34 -0.57
CA ILE A 80 -26.04 1.53 -0.26
C ILE A 80 -24.62 1.32 -0.79
N ASP A 81 -24.02 0.17 -0.48
CA ASP A 81 -22.68 -0.19 -0.94
C ASP A 81 -22.59 -0.25 -2.47
N SER A 82 -23.59 -0.85 -3.13
CA SER A 82 -23.67 -0.88 -4.59
C SER A 82 -23.63 0.54 -5.18
N ARG A 83 -24.41 1.47 -4.60
CA ARG A 83 -24.41 2.86 -5.04
C ARG A 83 -23.10 3.58 -4.73
N THR A 84 -22.45 3.26 -3.62
CA THR A 84 -21.15 3.84 -3.29
C THR A 84 -20.11 3.51 -4.37
N ILE A 85 -20.09 2.26 -4.84
CA ILE A 85 -19.13 1.81 -5.88
C ILE A 85 -19.58 2.25 -7.27
N LEU A 86 -20.79 1.88 -7.69
CA LEU A 86 -21.24 1.99 -9.09
C LEU A 86 -22.06 3.26 -9.37
N GLY A 87 -22.58 3.94 -8.35
CA GLY A 87 -23.59 4.99 -8.49
C GLY A 87 -25.03 4.46 -8.61
N GLU A 88 -25.19 3.16 -8.87
CA GLU A 88 -26.48 2.50 -9.05
C GLU A 88 -26.59 1.22 -8.18
N MET A 89 -27.82 0.73 -8.01
CA MET A 89 -28.09 -0.54 -7.34
C MET A 89 -27.87 -1.71 -8.29
N GLY A 90 -27.64 -2.91 -7.75
CA GLY A 90 -27.55 -4.15 -8.51
C GLY A 90 -26.47 -5.10 -8.01
N ALA A 91 -25.39 -4.57 -7.44
CA ALA A 91 -24.30 -5.41 -6.94
C ALA A 91 -24.72 -6.25 -5.73
N GLU A 92 -25.73 -5.82 -4.98
CA GLU A 92 -26.30 -6.59 -3.87
C GLU A 92 -27.09 -7.83 -4.31
N GLN A 93 -27.38 -7.95 -5.62
CA GLN A 93 -28.12 -9.06 -6.21
C GLN A 93 -27.21 -10.09 -6.89
N LEU A 94 -25.89 -9.85 -6.88
CA LEU A 94 -24.91 -10.79 -7.40
C LEU A 94 -24.88 -12.07 -6.57
N LEU A 95 -24.44 -13.15 -7.20
CA LEU A 95 -24.46 -14.49 -6.62
C LEU A 95 -23.20 -14.82 -5.79
N GLY A 96 -22.22 -13.92 -5.77
CA GLY A 96 -20.89 -14.18 -5.21
C GLY A 96 -20.01 -15.00 -6.16
N GLN A 97 -18.93 -15.58 -5.64
CA GLN A 97 -18.05 -16.52 -6.36
C GLN A 97 -17.61 -16.05 -7.76
N GLY A 98 -17.21 -14.78 -7.88
CA GLY A 98 -16.73 -14.20 -9.14
C GLY A 98 -17.81 -13.49 -9.99
N ASP A 99 -19.09 -13.58 -9.63
CA ASP A 99 -20.14 -12.78 -10.26
C ASP A 99 -19.93 -11.28 -9.97
N MET A 100 -19.88 -10.45 -11.01
CA MET A 100 -19.52 -9.04 -10.91
C MET A 100 -20.30 -8.14 -11.87
N LEU A 101 -20.38 -6.86 -11.51
CA LEU A 101 -20.84 -5.77 -12.36
C LEU A 101 -19.63 -4.92 -12.78
N TYR A 102 -19.55 -4.64 -14.07
CA TYR A 102 -18.51 -3.83 -14.70
C TYR A 102 -19.12 -2.58 -15.34
N MET A 103 -18.46 -1.44 -15.16
CA MET A 103 -18.88 -0.16 -15.71
C MET A 103 -17.68 0.67 -16.17
N VAL A 104 -17.86 1.40 -17.27
CA VAL A 104 -16.88 2.38 -17.79
C VAL A 104 -17.55 3.73 -17.94
N GLY A 105 -16.95 4.77 -17.36
CA GLY A 105 -17.32 6.17 -17.57
C GLY A 105 -18.74 6.53 -17.12
N GLY A 106 -19.30 5.82 -16.13
CA GLY A 106 -20.71 5.99 -15.74
C GLY A 106 -21.70 5.52 -16.81
N GLY A 107 -21.24 4.74 -17.80
CA GLY A 107 -22.07 4.17 -18.85
C GLY A 107 -22.83 2.93 -18.39
N ARG A 108 -23.33 2.16 -19.36
CA ARG A 108 -24.14 0.96 -19.10
C ARG A 108 -23.36 -0.06 -18.26
N ILE A 109 -23.96 -0.50 -17.17
CA ILE A 109 -23.45 -1.60 -16.35
C ILE A 109 -23.63 -2.92 -17.10
N THR A 110 -22.56 -3.73 -17.13
CA THR A 110 -22.54 -5.06 -17.72
C THR A 110 -22.26 -6.09 -16.62
N ARG A 111 -23.09 -7.14 -16.54
CA ARG A 111 -22.85 -8.27 -15.64
C ARG A 111 -21.87 -9.23 -16.30
N VAL A 112 -20.85 -9.66 -15.56
CA VAL A 112 -19.78 -10.53 -16.03
C VAL A 112 -19.54 -11.61 -14.97
N HIS A 113 -19.25 -12.83 -15.42
CA HIS A 113 -18.76 -13.90 -14.55
C HIS A 113 -17.24 -13.92 -14.60
N GLY A 114 -16.61 -13.55 -13.48
CA GLY A 114 -15.17 -13.54 -13.33
C GLY A 114 -14.60 -14.96 -13.48
N PRO A 115 -13.49 -15.13 -14.21
CA PRO A 115 -12.81 -16.41 -14.27
C PRO A 115 -12.30 -16.79 -12.88
N PHE A 116 -12.46 -18.06 -12.52
CA PHE A 116 -11.85 -18.61 -11.32
C PHE A 116 -10.39 -18.94 -11.60
N VAL A 117 -9.50 -18.54 -10.69
CA VAL A 117 -8.11 -18.97 -10.65
C VAL A 117 -7.82 -19.47 -9.24
N SER A 118 -7.25 -20.66 -9.14
CA SER A 118 -6.85 -21.24 -7.85
C SER A 118 -5.47 -20.73 -7.42
N ASP A 119 -5.20 -20.76 -6.12
CA ASP A 119 -3.89 -20.40 -5.56
C ASP A 119 -2.77 -21.26 -6.18
N GLU A 120 -3.03 -22.54 -6.44
CA GLU A 120 -2.08 -23.43 -7.11
C GLU A 120 -1.72 -22.98 -8.53
N GLU A 121 -2.69 -22.43 -9.29
CA GLU A 121 -2.44 -21.89 -10.62
C GLU A 121 -1.62 -20.60 -10.55
N VAL A 122 -1.90 -19.73 -9.56
CA VAL A 122 -1.10 -18.53 -9.30
C VAL A 122 0.34 -18.91 -8.96
N GLU A 123 0.55 -19.87 -8.06
CA GLU A 123 1.88 -20.35 -7.68
C GLU A 123 2.65 -20.92 -8.88
N LYS A 124 1.99 -21.67 -9.77
CA LYS A 124 2.61 -22.18 -11.00
C LYS A 124 3.13 -21.04 -11.88
N VAL A 125 2.34 -19.98 -12.07
CA VAL A 125 2.75 -18.82 -12.86
C VAL A 125 3.90 -18.07 -12.18
N VAL A 126 3.81 -17.85 -10.86
CA VAL A 126 4.87 -17.19 -10.09
C VAL A 126 6.19 -17.95 -10.19
N ASN A 127 6.17 -19.28 -10.05
CA ASN A 127 7.37 -20.11 -10.15
C ASN A 127 7.96 -20.10 -11.57
N HIS A 128 7.10 -20.12 -12.59
CA HIS A 128 7.52 -19.99 -13.97
C HIS A 128 8.22 -18.65 -14.25
N LEU A 129 7.73 -17.55 -13.66
CA LEU A 129 8.35 -16.23 -13.78
C LEU A 129 9.68 -16.14 -13.01
N LYS A 130 9.74 -16.64 -11.77
CA LYS A 130 10.97 -16.69 -10.96
C LYS A 130 12.08 -17.50 -11.63
N ALA A 131 11.74 -18.53 -12.41
CA ALA A 131 12.72 -19.31 -13.16
C ALA A 131 13.35 -18.55 -14.34
N GLN A 132 12.75 -17.44 -14.78
CA GLN A 132 13.24 -16.64 -15.91
C GLN A 132 14.23 -15.55 -15.48
N GLY A 133 14.19 -15.11 -14.22
CA GLY A 133 15.12 -14.12 -13.70
C GLY A 133 14.72 -13.57 -12.34
N ASP A 134 15.67 -12.88 -11.72
CA ASP A 134 15.46 -12.17 -10.47
C ASP A 134 14.83 -10.79 -10.72
N PRO A 135 13.97 -10.32 -9.80
CA PRO A 135 13.40 -8.98 -9.87
C PRO A 135 14.50 -7.91 -9.72
N LEU A 136 14.44 -6.90 -10.59
CA LEU A 136 15.25 -5.69 -10.48
C LEU A 136 14.45 -4.66 -9.68
N TYR A 137 14.67 -4.61 -8.37
CA TYR A 137 14.02 -3.63 -7.50
C TYR A 137 14.67 -2.26 -7.64
N ASP A 138 13.85 -1.23 -7.76
CA ASP A 138 14.28 0.15 -7.60
C ASP A 138 14.04 0.57 -6.16
N GLU A 139 15.13 0.62 -5.38
CA GLU A 139 15.07 0.96 -3.95
C GLU A 139 14.63 2.42 -3.73
N THR A 140 14.85 3.30 -4.72
CA THR A 140 14.46 4.72 -4.64
C THR A 140 12.94 4.92 -4.55
N VAL A 141 12.15 3.95 -5.01
CA VAL A 141 10.68 3.99 -4.91
C VAL A 141 10.22 3.95 -3.44
N LEU A 142 11.03 3.36 -2.55
CA LEU A 142 10.75 3.29 -1.11
C LEU A 142 11.41 4.43 -0.33
N GLU A 143 12.33 5.17 -0.95
CA GLU A 143 12.99 6.30 -0.34
C GLU A 143 12.02 7.49 -0.27
N GLU A 144 11.89 8.10 0.91
CA GLU A 144 11.23 9.40 1.02
C GLU A 144 12.19 10.45 0.46
N GLU A 145 11.79 11.17 -0.61
CA GLU A 145 12.51 12.38 -1.02
C GLU A 145 12.65 13.29 0.21
N ALA A 146 13.89 13.52 0.66
CA ALA A 146 14.21 14.32 1.84
C ALA A 146 13.86 15.82 1.73
N GLY A 147 12.93 16.21 0.84
CA GLY A 147 12.59 17.61 0.57
C GLY A 147 11.17 17.88 0.06
N GLY A 148 10.28 16.88 0.04
CA GLY A 148 8.91 17.05 -0.42
C GLY A 148 7.93 17.39 0.71
N GLU A 149 8.17 18.45 1.49
CA GLU A 149 7.19 18.96 2.46
C GLU A 149 5.88 19.38 1.74
N ILE A 150 4.91 18.48 1.69
CA ILE A 150 3.51 18.89 1.64
C ILE A 150 3.08 19.16 3.10
N GLY A 151 3.47 20.34 3.58
CA GLY A 151 2.83 21.04 4.70
C GLY A 151 2.79 20.34 6.05
N ALA A 152 3.91 20.29 6.76
CA ALA A 152 3.93 20.06 8.21
C ALA A 152 4.80 21.11 8.92
N LEU A 153 4.26 22.31 9.08
CA LEU A 153 4.73 23.26 10.08
C LEU A 153 4.55 22.62 11.48
N GLY A 154 5.62 22.07 12.06
CA GLY A 154 5.56 21.60 13.46
C GLY A 154 6.75 20.78 13.97
N GLY A 155 7.85 21.45 14.35
CA GLY A 155 8.65 21.08 15.52
C GLY A 155 9.71 19.97 15.36
N GLY A 156 10.92 20.37 14.95
CA GLY A 156 12.13 19.57 15.15
C GLY A 156 12.46 19.42 16.64
N ASN A 157 12.22 18.22 17.18
CA ASN A 157 12.89 17.64 18.38
C ASN A 157 12.45 16.18 18.67
N GLY A 158 11.44 15.63 17.98
CA GLY A 158 10.88 14.31 18.31
C GLY A 158 11.60 13.09 17.74
N GLY A 159 12.79 13.24 17.13
CA GLY A 159 13.57 12.13 16.57
C GLY A 159 14.20 11.28 17.67
N ASP A 160 14.98 11.93 18.53
CA ASP A 160 15.76 11.30 19.60
C ASP A 160 14.84 10.70 20.68
N GLU A 161 13.78 11.40 21.07
CA GLU A 161 12.83 10.90 22.09
C GLU A 161 12.13 9.59 21.68
N LEU A 162 11.88 9.40 20.37
CA LEU A 162 11.25 8.17 19.88
C LEU A 162 12.25 7.02 19.74
N TYR A 163 13.51 7.32 19.48
CA TYR A 163 14.57 6.32 19.50
C TYR A 163 14.72 5.74 20.92
N ASP A 164 14.84 6.61 21.93
CA ASP A 164 14.97 6.20 23.33
C ASP A 164 13.78 5.34 23.80
N GLN A 165 12.55 5.73 23.41
CA GLN A 165 11.35 4.95 23.71
C GLN A 165 11.37 3.56 23.06
N ALA A 166 11.87 3.47 21.82
CA ALA A 166 12.00 2.21 21.12
C ALA A 166 13.06 1.31 21.76
N VAL A 167 14.20 1.87 22.17
CA VAL A 167 15.27 1.13 22.87
C VAL A 167 14.74 0.58 24.19
N ALA A 168 14.06 1.41 24.99
CA ALA A 168 13.44 0.99 26.24
C ALA A 168 12.38 -0.12 26.05
N LEU A 169 11.56 -0.02 25.00
CA LEU A 169 10.57 -1.03 24.64
C LEU A 169 11.23 -2.37 24.28
N VAL A 170 12.25 -2.34 23.42
CA VAL A 170 12.99 -3.52 22.97
C VAL A 170 13.74 -4.18 24.14
N ALA A 171 14.37 -3.38 25.00
CA ALA A 171 15.06 -3.86 26.20
C ALA A 171 14.10 -4.54 27.18
N ARG A 172 12.90 -3.98 27.39
CA ARG A 172 11.88 -4.53 28.30
C ARG A 172 11.25 -5.81 27.76
N GLU A 173 10.85 -5.82 26.49
CA GLU A 173 10.07 -6.91 25.88
C GLU A 173 10.94 -8.01 25.28
N ARG A 174 12.26 -7.77 25.17
CA ARG A 174 13.27 -8.68 24.58
C ARG A 174 12.86 -9.16 23.19
N LYS A 175 12.20 -8.28 22.42
CA LYS A 175 11.70 -8.54 21.07
C LYS A 175 11.97 -7.35 20.18
N ALA A 176 12.51 -7.62 19.00
CA ALA A 176 12.65 -6.65 17.93
C ALA A 176 12.28 -7.30 16.59
N SER A 177 11.39 -6.66 15.84
CA SER A 177 11.05 -7.02 14.46
C SER A 177 10.47 -5.82 13.73
N THR A 178 10.46 -5.90 12.40
CA THR A 178 9.91 -4.88 11.49
C THR A 178 8.42 -4.58 11.72
N SER A 179 7.68 -5.48 12.39
CA SER A 179 6.27 -5.29 12.74
C SER A 179 6.03 -4.98 14.23
N PHE A 180 7.01 -5.23 15.10
CA PHE A 180 6.85 -5.07 16.55
C PHE A 180 6.90 -3.60 16.97
N ILE A 181 7.94 -2.89 16.58
CA ILE A 181 8.15 -1.47 16.92
C ILE A 181 7.04 -0.55 16.37
N PRO A 182 6.66 -0.61 15.07
CA PRO A 182 5.65 0.31 14.54
C PRO A 182 4.28 0.11 15.18
N ARG A 183 3.92 -1.13 15.55
CA ARG A 183 2.64 -1.44 16.20
C ARG A 183 2.54 -0.90 17.62
N HIS A 184 3.64 -0.87 18.37
CA HIS A 184 3.65 -0.46 19.78
C HIS A 184 3.86 1.04 19.96
N LEU A 185 4.69 1.65 19.11
CA LEU A 185 4.94 3.10 19.15
C LEU A 185 3.99 3.90 18.25
N GLN A 186 3.07 3.22 17.54
CA GLN A 186 2.12 3.85 16.60
C GLN A 186 2.82 4.74 15.57
N ILE A 187 4.02 4.33 15.14
CA ILE A 187 4.82 5.03 14.13
C ILE A 187 4.75 4.30 12.79
N GLY A 188 4.93 5.05 11.70
CA GLY A 188 5.00 4.49 10.35
C GLY A 188 6.17 3.51 10.17
N TYR A 189 6.03 2.59 9.22
CA TYR A 189 7.01 1.53 8.94
C TYR A 189 8.41 2.06 8.62
N ASN A 190 8.54 3.14 7.85
CA ASN A 190 9.84 3.75 7.51
C ASN A 190 10.55 4.32 8.74
N ARG A 191 9.80 4.93 9.66
CA ARG A 191 10.34 5.45 10.91
C ARG A 191 10.81 4.32 11.81
N ALA A 192 10.05 3.23 11.87
CA ALA A 192 10.46 2.04 12.61
C ALA A 192 11.69 1.34 11.99
N ALA A 193 11.80 1.31 10.65
CA ALA A 193 12.94 0.74 9.96
C ALA A 193 14.23 1.52 10.28
N ARG A 194 14.21 2.86 10.19
CA ARG A 194 15.35 3.71 10.58
C ARG A 194 15.75 3.51 12.03
N ILE A 195 14.78 3.42 12.94
CA ILE A 195 15.04 3.14 14.36
C ILE A 195 15.70 1.76 14.53
N ILE A 196 15.24 0.74 13.80
CA ILE A 196 15.82 -0.61 13.84
C ILE A 196 17.24 -0.65 13.27
N GLU A 197 17.50 0.05 12.16
CA GLU A 197 18.83 0.15 11.55
C GLU A 197 19.80 0.89 12.48
N GLN A 198 19.35 1.98 13.08
CA GLN A 198 20.11 2.71 14.09
C GLN A 198 20.41 1.82 15.30
N MET A 199 19.43 1.05 15.79
CA MET A 199 19.63 0.07 16.86
C MET A 199 20.60 -1.04 16.47
N GLU A 200 20.66 -1.44 15.21
CA GLU A 200 21.62 -2.44 14.74
C GLU A 200 23.04 -1.86 14.69
N GLN A 201 23.19 -0.63 14.20
CA GLN A 201 24.47 0.10 14.19
C GLN A 201 24.99 0.37 15.61
N ASP A 202 24.10 0.72 16.53
CA ASP A 202 24.42 1.01 17.93
C ASP A 202 24.59 -0.26 18.78
N GLY A 203 24.40 -1.45 18.19
CA GLY A 203 24.56 -2.73 18.89
C GLY A 203 23.46 -3.02 19.92
N VAL A 204 22.29 -2.39 19.78
CA VAL A 204 21.07 -2.64 20.58
C VAL A 204 20.37 -3.93 20.13
N VAL A 205 20.36 -4.19 18.81
CA VAL A 205 19.80 -5.42 18.22
C VAL A 205 20.78 -6.05 17.22
N GLY A 206 20.70 -7.36 17.03
CA GLY A 206 21.44 -8.08 16.01
C GLY A 206 20.75 -8.09 14.64
N GLY A 207 21.40 -8.77 13.69
CA GLY A 207 20.89 -8.96 12.34
C GLY A 207 19.54 -9.69 12.29
N ALA A 208 18.78 -9.45 11.22
CA ALA A 208 17.51 -10.11 10.98
C ALA A 208 17.71 -11.60 10.65
N ASN A 209 16.91 -12.47 11.27
CA ASN A 209 16.80 -13.86 10.87
C ASN A 209 15.86 -14.04 9.66
N HIS A 210 15.73 -15.28 9.18
CA HIS A 210 14.88 -15.66 8.04
C HIS A 210 13.37 -15.35 8.19
N VAL A 211 12.91 -14.87 9.36
CA VAL A 211 11.52 -14.44 9.62
C VAL A 211 11.46 -12.96 10.05
N GLY A 212 12.54 -12.20 9.90
CA GLY A 212 12.59 -10.78 10.25
C GLY A 212 12.61 -10.47 11.76
N LYS A 213 12.85 -11.47 12.62
CA LYS A 213 13.10 -11.27 14.05
C LYS A 213 14.58 -10.99 14.27
N ARG A 214 14.88 -10.12 15.22
CA ARG A 214 16.23 -9.69 15.59
C ARG A 214 16.52 -10.06 17.03
N GLU A 215 17.76 -10.47 17.30
CA GLU A 215 18.24 -10.73 18.66
C GLU A 215 18.42 -9.39 19.40
N VAL A 216 18.06 -9.32 20.69
CA VAL A 216 18.23 -8.11 21.51
C VAL A 216 19.51 -8.24 22.31
N LEU A 217 20.45 -7.32 22.08
CA LEU A 217 21.83 -7.40 22.58
C LEU A 217 22.05 -6.61 23.88
N ILE A 218 21.13 -5.70 24.23
CA ILE A 218 21.16 -4.91 25.47
C ILE A 218 20.28 -5.51 26.58
N THR A 219 20.55 -5.11 27.82
CA THR A 219 19.70 -5.40 28.98
C THR A 219 19.06 -4.13 29.52
N SER A 220 17.95 -4.24 30.27
CA SER A 220 17.23 -3.08 30.84
C SER A 220 18.02 -2.29 31.90
N ALA A 221 19.30 -2.63 32.13
CA ALA A 221 20.19 -2.03 33.12
C ALA A 221 21.37 -1.26 32.49
N ASP A 222 21.46 -1.23 31.16
CA ASP A 222 22.44 -0.49 30.36
C ASP A 222 21.80 0.81 29.80
#